data_AF-A0A4U1EFA6-F1
#
_entry.id   AF-A0A4U1EFA6-F1
#
_cell.length_a   1.000
_cell.length_b   1.000
_cell.length_c   1.000
_cell.angle_alpha   90.00
_cell.angle_beta   90.00
_cell.angle_gamma   90.00
#
_symmetry.space_group_name_H-M   'P 1'
#
loop_
_entity.id
_entity.type
_entity.pdbx_description
1 polymer ?
#
loop_
_entity_poly.entity_id
_entity_poly.type
_entity_poly.pdbx_seq_one_letter_code
_entity_poly.pdbx_strand_id
1 'polypeptide(L)'
;YMEIVAHGYLGSGEAQHSVDKLVNMTYIFQKLAAVKDQREWVTTSRAHKTLVNLLSARDTNVLLGALLAVASLAESPECREKISELNIVENLLIILHEYDLLSKRLSAELLRLLCAERQVREQVKLYEGVPILLSLLHSDHLQLLWSVVWILVQICEDPETSVEIRIWGGIKQLLHILRGLSSANAAGRIQQLHLSEDFSPREIQENTFSLQAACCAALTELVLDDTNAHQVVQENGIYTIAKLILRNKQKNAAKTNLLQCYAFRALRFLFSMERNRPLFKRLFPTDLFEIFIDIGHYVRDISAYEELVSKLNLLVEDELKQIAENIESVNQNKAPSKYIGNYAVLDHLGSGAFGCVYKVRKHSGQNLLAMKEVNLHNPAFGKDKKDRDSSIRNIVSELTIIKEQLYHPNVVRYYKTFLENDRLYIVMELIEGAPLGEHFSSLKEKQHHFAEERLWKIFIQLCLALRYLHKEKRIIHRDLTPNNIMLGDKDRVTV
;
A
#
# COMPACT_ATOMS: atom_id res chain seq x y z
N TYR A 1 23.32 -17.63 -39.83
CA TYR A 1 24.63 -16.99 -39.68
C TYR A 1 24.83 -16.44 -38.27
N MET A 2 23.99 -15.49 -37.80
CA MET A 2 24.07 -14.95 -36.44
C MET A 2 24.16 -16.03 -35.35
N GLU A 3 23.35 -17.08 -35.44
CA GLU A 3 23.37 -18.21 -34.51
C GLU A 3 24.74 -18.89 -34.38
N ILE A 4 25.45 -19.07 -35.50
CA ILE A 4 26.79 -19.68 -35.54
C ILE A 4 27.81 -18.75 -34.86
N VAL A 5 27.75 -17.45 -35.15
CA VAL A 5 28.64 -16.46 -34.54
C VAL A 5 28.37 -16.35 -33.04
N ALA A 6 27.10 -16.38 -32.62
CA ALA A 6 26.69 -16.35 -31.23
C ALA A 6 27.14 -17.62 -30.47
N HIS A 7 26.99 -18.81 -31.06
CA HIS A 7 27.47 -20.05 -30.45
C HIS A 7 28.98 -20.06 -30.27
N GLY A 8 29.73 -19.61 -31.29
CA GLY A 8 31.19 -19.48 -31.18
C GLY A 8 31.61 -18.49 -30.10
N TYR A 9 30.92 -17.36 -30.00
CA TYR A 9 31.18 -16.34 -28.98
C TYR A 9 30.91 -16.86 -27.55
N LEU A 10 29.73 -17.44 -27.32
CA LEU A 10 29.34 -17.94 -25.99
C LEU A 10 30.14 -19.17 -25.56
N GLY A 11 30.55 -20.03 -26.50
CA GLY A 11 31.24 -21.29 -26.21
C GLY A 11 32.77 -21.21 -26.17
N SER A 12 33.40 -20.30 -26.90
CA SER A 12 34.87 -20.27 -27.08
C SER A 12 35.55 -18.97 -26.64
N GLY A 13 34.80 -17.98 -26.14
CA GLY A 13 35.33 -16.74 -25.58
C GLY A 13 35.38 -15.55 -26.56
N GLU A 14 35.66 -14.38 -25.99
CA GLU A 14 35.50 -13.05 -26.59
C GLU A 14 36.57 -12.71 -27.65
N ALA A 15 36.56 -13.38 -28.80
CA ALA A 15 37.33 -12.90 -29.94
C ALA A 15 36.75 -11.55 -30.42
N GLN A 16 37.57 -10.48 -30.42
CA GLN A 16 37.14 -9.11 -30.80
C GLN A 16 36.37 -9.07 -32.15
N HIS A 17 36.82 -9.86 -33.13
CA HIS A 17 36.14 -9.97 -34.43
C HIS A 17 34.72 -10.56 -34.36
N SER A 18 34.42 -11.38 -33.36
CA SER A 18 33.08 -11.91 -33.12
C SER A 18 32.19 -10.88 -32.42
N VAL A 19 32.75 -10.08 -31.50
CA VAL A 19 32.06 -8.97 -30.82
C VAL A 19 31.56 -7.95 -31.83
N ASP A 20 32.43 -7.41 -32.68
CA ASP A 20 32.05 -6.38 -33.66
C ASP A 20 30.96 -6.88 -34.63
N LYS A 21 31.02 -8.15 -35.02
CA LYS A 21 29.99 -8.79 -35.86
C LYS A 21 28.66 -8.89 -35.13
N LEU A 22 28.67 -9.31 -33.87
CA LEU A 22 27.46 -9.46 -33.07
C LEU A 22 26.81 -8.10 -32.77
N VAL A 23 27.59 -7.07 -32.43
CA VAL A 23 27.08 -5.71 -32.23
C VAL A 23 26.38 -5.18 -33.49
N ASN A 24 26.99 -5.36 -34.66
CA ASN A 24 26.36 -4.96 -35.91
C ASN A 24 25.07 -5.75 -36.19
N MET A 25 25.08 -7.06 -35.93
CA MET A 25 23.88 -7.90 -36.13
C MET A 25 22.76 -7.54 -35.17
N THR A 26 23.03 -7.35 -33.88
CA THR A 26 22.01 -6.97 -32.89
C THR A 26 21.41 -5.62 -33.25
N TYR A 27 22.20 -4.66 -33.74
CA TYR A 27 21.68 -3.38 -34.24
C TYR A 27 20.81 -3.53 -35.50
N ILE A 28 21.20 -4.37 -36.46
CA ILE A 28 20.36 -4.67 -37.63
C ILE A 28 19.02 -5.24 -37.19
N PHE A 29 19.02 -6.21 -36.26
CA PHE A 29 17.78 -6.80 -35.76
C PHE A 29 16.95 -5.82 -34.93
N GLN A 30 17.57 -4.89 -34.20
CA GLN A 30 16.86 -3.79 -33.55
C GLN A 30 16.12 -2.93 -34.58
N LYS A 31 16.78 -2.56 -35.70
CA LYS A 31 16.15 -1.76 -36.76
C LYS A 31 15.02 -2.50 -37.46
N LEU A 32 15.19 -3.79 -37.73
CA LEU A 32 14.12 -4.63 -38.26
C LEU A 32 12.94 -4.73 -37.27
N ALA A 33 13.23 -4.91 -35.98
CA ALA A 33 12.22 -4.97 -34.94
C ALA A 33 11.49 -3.64 -34.72
N ALA A 34 12.11 -2.51 -35.02
CA ALA A 34 11.46 -1.20 -34.92
C ALA A 34 10.36 -0.99 -35.99
N VAL A 35 10.37 -1.76 -37.08
CA VAL A 35 9.36 -1.66 -38.15
C VAL A 35 8.31 -2.75 -37.97
N LYS A 36 7.04 -2.35 -37.77
CA LYS A 36 5.92 -3.26 -37.43
C LYS A 36 5.84 -4.50 -38.33
N ASP A 37 5.87 -4.30 -39.65
CA ASP A 37 5.71 -5.40 -40.63
C ASP A 37 6.94 -6.32 -40.73
N GLN A 38 8.09 -5.90 -40.20
CA GLN A 38 9.35 -6.64 -40.27
C GLN A 38 9.63 -7.45 -39.00
N ARG A 39 8.93 -7.18 -37.90
CA ARG A 39 9.03 -7.94 -36.64
C ARG A 39 8.79 -9.43 -36.86
N GLU A 40 7.82 -9.75 -37.72
CA GLU A 40 7.48 -11.14 -38.05
C GLU A 40 8.69 -11.87 -38.66
N TRP A 41 9.45 -11.22 -39.55
CA TRP A 41 10.64 -11.82 -40.19
C TRP A 41 11.69 -12.26 -39.17
N VAL A 42 11.84 -11.50 -38.08
CA VAL A 42 12.77 -11.82 -36.98
C VAL A 42 12.29 -13.04 -36.19
N THR A 43 10.98 -13.20 -36.02
CA THR A 43 10.42 -14.38 -35.36
C THR A 43 10.45 -15.62 -36.25
N THR A 44 10.08 -15.49 -37.52
CA THR A 44 10.04 -16.57 -38.51
C THR A 44 11.45 -17.09 -38.83
N SER A 45 12.46 -16.21 -38.84
CA SER A 45 13.87 -16.61 -38.99
C SER A 45 14.48 -17.23 -37.73
N ARG A 46 13.72 -17.32 -36.63
CA ARG A 46 14.17 -17.76 -35.29
C ARG A 46 15.28 -16.89 -34.67
N ALA A 47 15.58 -15.73 -35.24
CA ALA A 47 16.60 -14.82 -34.74
C ALA A 47 16.31 -14.31 -33.31
N HIS A 48 15.03 -14.18 -32.93
CA HIS A 48 14.62 -13.89 -31.55
C HIS A 48 15.22 -14.84 -30.51
N LYS A 49 15.36 -16.15 -30.83
CA LYS A 49 15.99 -17.12 -29.92
C LYS A 49 17.46 -16.83 -29.70
N THR A 50 18.17 -16.52 -30.79
CA THR A 50 19.59 -16.14 -30.71
C THR A 50 19.79 -14.83 -29.96
N LEU A 51 18.93 -13.85 -30.17
CA LEU A 51 18.96 -12.57 -29.45
C LEU A 51 18.76 -12.76 -27.94
N VAL A 52 17.83 -13.62 -27.53
CA VAL A 52 17.62 -13.97 -26.11
C VAL A 52 18.84 -14.68 -25.53
N ASN A 53 19.47 -15.61 -26.25
CA ASN A 53 20.70 -16.26 -25.78
C ASN A 53 21.84 -15.25 -25.56
N LEU A 54 21.93 -14.21 -26.39
CA LEU A 54 22.93 -13.14 -26.24
C LEU A 54 22.71 -12.23 -25.02
N LEU A 55 21.61 -12.38 -24.27
CA LEU A 55 21.45 -11.69 -22.97
C LEU A 55 22.42 -12.21 -21.89
N SER A 56 23.04 -13.38 -22.12
CA SER A 56 24.13 -13.90 -21.29
C SER A 56 25.52 -13.43 -21.73
N ALA A 57 25.60 -12.52 -22.71
CA ALA A 57 26.87 -11.99 -23.19
C ALA A 57 27.57 -11.16 -22.12
N ARG A 58 28.87 -11.36 -21.98
CA ARG A 58 29.74 -10.60 -21.07
C ARG A 58 30.13 -9.24 -21.63
N ASP A 59 30.24 -9.13 -22.95
CA ASP A 59 30.52 -7.86 -23.61
C ASP A 59 29.29 -6.95 -23.51
N THR A 60 29.49 -5.75 -22.95
CA THR A 60 28.42 -4.78 -22.70
C THR A 60 27.74 -4.33 -23.99
N ASN A 61 28.46 -4.16 -25.11
CA ASN A 61 27.84 -3.69 -26.35
C ASN A 61 26.97 -4.77 -27.00
N VAL A 62 27.42 -6.02 -26.96
CA VAL A 62 26.62 -7.16 -27.44
C VAL A 62 25.36 -7.31 -26.59
N LEU A 63 25.48 -7.24 -25.27
CA LEU A 63 24.36 -7.30 -24.34
C LEU A 63 23.35 -6.16 -24.57
N LEU A 64 23.82 -4.91 -24.63
CA LEU A 64 22.96 -3.75 -24.85
C LEU A 64 22.24 -3.84 -26.20
N GLY A 65 22.94 -4.26 -27.26
CA GLY A 65 22.32 -4.48 -28.57
C GLY A 65 21.25 -5.57 -28.54
N ALA A 66 21.50 -6.66 -27.81
CA ALA A 66 20.52 -7.73 -27.64
C ALA A 66 19.28 -7.24 -26.85
N LEU A 67 19.47 -6.56 -25.73
CA LEU A 67 18.39 -5.96 -24.93
C LEU A 67 17.51 -5.04 -25.77
N LEU A 68 18.12 -4.12 -26.53
CA LEU A 68 17.40 -3.18 -27.40
C LEU A 68 16.61 -3.90 -28.51
N ALA A 69 17.21 -4.90 -29.14
CA ALA A 69 16.55 -5.66 -30.20
C ALA A 69 15.36 -6.46 -29.66
N VAL A 70 15.52 -7.14 -28.52
CA VAL A 70 14.45 -7.92 -27.90
C VAL A 70 13.34 -7.01 -27.35
N ALA A 71 13.68 -5.86 -26.76
CA ALA A 71 12.69 -4.87 -26.31
C ALA A 71 11.85 -4.34 -27.48
N SER A 72 12.49 -4.03 -28.61
CA SER A 72 11.80 -3.58 -29.83
C SER A 72 10.85 -4.65 -30.39
N LEU A 73 11.21 -5.94 -30.28
CA LEU A 73 10.32 -7.05 -30.64
C LEU A 73 9.15 -7.17 -29.64
N ALA A 74 9.43 -7.04 -28.34
CA ALA A 74 8.44 -7.16 -27.28
C ALA A 74 7.37 -6.06 -27.28
N GLU A 75 7.49 -5.03 -28.13
CA GLU A 75 6.38 -4.10 -28.38
C GLU A 75 5.21 -4.75 -29.15
N SER A 76 5.42 -5.86 -29.87
CA SER A 76 4.36 -6.59 -30.56
C SER A 76 3.79 -7.70 -29.66
N PRO A 77 2.47 -7.83 -29.49
CA PRO A 77 1.85 -8.94 -28.77
C PRO A 77 2.31 -10.33 -29.29
N GLU A 78 2.35 -10.51 -30.61
CA GLU A 78 2.68 -11.78 -31.26
C GLU A 78 4.15 -12.16 -31.04
N CYS A 79 5.04 -11.16 -30.98
CA CYS A 79 6.45 -11.39 -30.67
C CYS A 79 6.66 -11.66 -29.18
N ARG A 80 5.90 -11.00 -28.29
CA ARG A 80 5.96 -11.26 -26.84
C ARG A 80 5.62 -12.70 -26.52
N GLU A 81 4.54 -13.23 -27.09
CA GLU A 81 4.12 -14.62 -26.92
C GLU A 81 5.24 -15.60 -27.31
N LYS A 82 5.90 -15.37 -28.45
CA LYS A 82 7.04 -16.22 -28.87
C LYS A 82 8.27 -16.06 -27.98
N ILE A 83 8.51 -14.86 -27.43
CA ILE A 83 9.64 -14.62 -26.52
C ILE A 83 9.35 -15.22 -25.14
N SER A 84 8.10 -15.21 -24.66
CA SER A 84 7.71 -15.74 -23.35
C SER A 84 7.79 -17.26 -23.24
N GLU A 85 7.80 -17.96 -24.38
CA GLU A 85 8.10 -19.41 -24.45
C GLU A 85 9.56 -19.73 -24.08
N LEU A 86 10.46 -18.75 -24.08
CA LEU A 86 11.88 -18.92 -23.75
C LEU A 86 12.13 -18.64 -22.27
N ASN A 87 13.18 -19.25 -21.71
CA ASN A 87 13.65 -18.95 -20.37
C ASN A 87 14.49 -17.65 -20.37
N ILE A 88 13.80 -16.51 -20.40
CA ILE A 88 14.42 -15.19 -20.50
C ILE A 88 14.61 -14.52 -19.14
N VAL A 89 13.71 -14.79 -18.18
CA VAL A 89 13.64 -14.05 -16.91
C VAL A 89 14.88 -14.21 -16.07
N GLU A 90 15.47 -15.42 -16.01
CA GLU A 90 16.72 -15.67 -15.27
C GLU A 90 17.84 -14.71 -15.69
N ASN A 91 18.08 -14.57 -17.00
CA ASN A 91 19.08 -13.63 -17.51
C ASN A 91 18.74 -12.17 -17.17
N LEU A 92 17.46 -11.78 -17.29
CA LEU A 92 17.02 -10.42 -16.98
C LEU A 92 17.21 -10.09 -15.49
N LEU A 93 16.92 -11.04 -14.59
CA LEU A 93 17.12 -10.89 -13.15
C LEU A 93 18.60 -10.77 -12.78
N ILE A 94 19.49 -11.56 -13.42
CA ILE A 94 20.94 -11.42 -13.26
C ILE A 94 21.40 -10.02 -13.68
N ILE A 95 20.94 -9.54 -14.84
CA ILE A 95 21.25 -8.17 -15.31
C ILE A 95 20.73 -7.12 -14.32
N LEU A 96 19.51 -7.29 -13.82
CA LEU A 96 18.90 -6.41 -12.84
C LEU A 96 19.62 -6.38 -11.50
N HIS A 97 20.35 -7.43 -11.14
CA HIS A 97 21.09 -7.51 -9.90
C HIS A 97 22.52 -6.96 -10.05
N GLU A 98 23.27 -7.45 -11.04
CA GLU A 98 24.74 -7.34 -11.06
C GLU A 98 25.29 -6.25 -11.99
N TYR A 99 24.54 -5.82 -13.00
CA TYR A 99 25.08 -4.98 -14.08
C TYR A 99 24.97 -3.47 -13.78
N ASP A 100 25.51 -2.66 -14.70
CA ASP A 100 25.45 -1.21 -14.65
C ASP A 100 24.02 -0.67 -14.80
N LEU A 101 23.82 0.63 -14.51
CA LEU A 101 22.52 1.26 -14.51
C LEU A 101 21.80 1.23 -15.87
N LEU A 102 22.53 1.37 -16.99
CA LEU A 102 21.92 1.37 -18.32
C LEU A 102 21.38 -0.03 -18.65
N SER A 103 22.17 -1.07 -18.39
CA SER A 103 21.76 -2.46 -18.54
C SER A 103 20.55 -2.80 -17.66
N LYS A 104 20.54 -2.34 -16.40
CA LYS A 104 19.40 -2.48 -15.48
C LYS A 104 18.13 -1.83 -16.02
N ARG A 105 18.23 -0.62 -16.57
CA ARG A 105 17.08 0.10 -17.15
C ARG A 105 16.48 -0.64 -18.33
N LEU A 106 17.30 -1.05 -19.30
CA LEU A 106 16.84 -1.77 -20.48
C LEU A 106 16.27 -3.15 -20.11
N SER A 107 16.89 -3.84 -19.16
CA SER A 107 16.38 -5.12 -18.64
C SER A 107 15.01 -4.95 -17.95
N ALA A 108 14.85 -3.92 -17.10
CA ALA A 108 13.57 -3.63 -16.44
C ALA A 108 12.48 -3.24 -17.45
N GLU A 109 12.82 -2.47 -18.48
CA GLU A 109 11.88 -2.11 -19.53
C GLU A 109 11.42 -3.33 -20.34
N LEU A 110 12.37 -4.19 -20.72
CA LEU A 110 12.05 -5.44 -21.41
C LEU A 110 11.19 -6.36 -20.54
N LEU A 111 11.56 -6.57 -19.28
CA LEU A 111 10.80 -7.41 -18.35
C LEU A 111 9.37 -6.87 -18.15
N ARG A 112 9.20 -5.55 -18.05
CA ARG A 112 7.88 -4.89 -17.97
C ARG A 112 6.99 -5.19 -19.18
N LEU A 113 7.55 -5.16 -20.40
CA LEU A 113 6.79 -5.48 -21.61
C LEU A 113 6.34 -6.94 -21.62
N LEU A 114 7.24 -7.84 -21.20
CA LEU A 114 7.05 -9.29 -21.20
C LEU A 114 6.13 -9.78 -20.07
N CYS A 115 6.11 -9.11 -18.92
CA CYS A 115 5.24 -9.47 -17.78
C CYS A 115 3.73 -9.34 -18.08
N ALA A 116 3.34 -8.82 -19.24
CA ALA A 116 1.97 -8.96 -19.76
C ALA A 116 1.60 -10.44 -20.04
N GLU A 117 2.58 -11.27 -20.39
CA GLU A 117 2.41 -12.70 -20.65
C GLU A 117 2.47 -13.51 -19.34
N ARG A 118 1.51 -14.41 -19.15
CA ARG A 118 1.41 -15.23 -17.93
C ARG A 118 2.66 -16.07 -17.68
N GLN A 119 3.24 -16.64 -18.73
CA GLN A 119 4.44 -17.48 -18.65
C GLN A 119 5.63 -16.73 -18.03
N VAL A 120 5.78 -15.44 -18.34
CA VAL A 120 6.86 -14.60 -17.80
C VAL A 120 6.63 -14.33 -16.31
N ARG A 121 5.39 -14.07 -15.89
CA ARG A 121 5.05 -13.91 -14.47
C ARG A 121 5.33 -15.18 -13.66
N GLU A 122 5.05 -16.35 -14.23
CA GLU A 122 5.42 -17.63 -13.61
C GLU A 122 6.94 -17.83 -13.50
N GLN A 123 7.71 -17.44 -14.54
CA GLN A 123 9.17 -17.46 -14.45
C GLN A 123 9.70 -16.51 -13.37
N VAL A 124 9.12 -15.30 -13.21
CA VAL A 124 9.52 -14.37 -12.14
C VAL A 124 9.34 -15.00 -10.75
N LYS A 125 8.26 -15.76 -10.54
CA LYS A 125 8.06 -16.55 -9.31
C LYS A 125 9.09 -17.66 -9.17
N LEU A 126 9.30 -18.45 -10.22
CA LEU A 126 10.22 -19.58 -10.23
C LEU A 126 11.67 -19.18 -9.88
N TYR A 127 12.11 -18.01 -10.34
CA TYR A 127 13.46 -17.49 -10.14
C TYR A 127 13.57 -16.50 -8.97
N GLU A 128 12.61 -16.49 -8.03
CA GLU A 128 12.63 -15.61 -6.85
C GLU A 128 12.88 -14.12 -7.20
N GLY A 129 12.20 -13.62 -8.24
CA GLY A 129 12.44 -12.28 -8.77
C GLY A 129 11.95 -11.15 -7.87
N VAL A 130 10.99 -11.39 -6.96
CA VAL A 130 10.39 -10.36 -6.09
C VAL A 130 11.44 -9.66 -5.21
N PRO A 131 12.31 -10.36 -4.44
CA PRO A 131 13.40 -9.72 -3.70
C PRO A 131 14.28 -8.80 -4.55
N ILE A 132 14.66 -9.23 -5.76
CA ILE A 132 15.51 -8.46 -6.66
C ILE A 132 14.79 -7.18 -7.09
N LEU A 133 13.53 -7.28 -7.52
CA LEU A 133 12.71 -6.13 -7.92
C LEU A 133 12.52 -5.13 -6.78
N LEU A 134 12.25 -5.61 -5.57
CA LEU A 134 12.10 -4.74 -4.40
C LEU A 134 13.42 -4.07 -4.00
N SER A 135 14.56 -4.75 -4.16
CA SER A 135 15.86 -4.13 -3.88
C SER A 135 16.11 -2.88 -4.74
N LEU A 136 15.59 -2.87 -5.98
CA LEU A 136 15.73 -1.77 -6.93
C LEU A 136 14.84 -0.56 -6.62
N LEU A 137 13.84 -0.69 -5.73
CA LEU A 137 12.99 0.44 -5.32
C LEU A 137 13.74 1.53 -4.53
N HIS A 138 14.97 1.25 -4.10
CA HIS A 138 15.87 2.22 -3.45
C HIS A 138 16.71 3.03 -4.46
N SER A 139 16.60 2.76 -5.76
CA SER A 139 17.31 3.52 -6.80
C SER A 139 16.79 4.95 -6.87
N ASP A 140 17.68 5.91 -7.14
CA ASP A 140 17.29 7.30 -7.41
C ASP A 140 16.84 7.53 -8.87
N HIS A 141 16.89 6.50 -9.72
CA HIS A 141 16.63 6.63 -11.14
C HIS A 141 15.14 6.45 -11.50
N LEU A 142 14.45 7.56 -11.81
CA LEU A 142 13.00 7.60 -12.01
C LEU A 142 12.45 6.59 -13.05
N GLN A 143 13.09 6.45 -14.21
CA GLN A 143 12.59 5.52 -15.24
C GLN A 143 12.80 4.04 -14.88
N LEU A 144 13.83 3.74 -14.09
CA LEU A 144 14.09 2.39 -13.61
C LEU A 144 13.02 2.04 -12.57
N LEU A 145 12.83 2.92 -11.59
CA LEU A 145 11.75 2.79 -10.60
C LEU A 145 10.40 2.62 -11.28
N TRP A 146 10.08 3.44 -12.28
CA TRP A 146 8.83 3.37 -13.01
C TRP A 146 8.62 2.00 -13.66
N SER A 147 9.66 1.46 -14.30
CA SER A 147 9.59 0.15 -14.94
C SER A 147 9.42 -0.97 -13.92
N VAL A 148 10.21 -0.94 -12.83
CA VAL A 148 10.13 -1.90 -11.72
C VAL A 148 8.74 -1.87 -11.07
N VAL A 149 8.19 -0.69 -10.79
CA VAL A 149 6.85 -0.59 -10.19
C VAL A 149 5.78 -1.15 -11.12
N TRP A 150 5.86 -0.95 -12.43
CA TRP A 150 4.92 -1.56 -13.37
C TRP A 150 5.06 -3.09 -13.48
N ILE A 151 6.28 -3.63 -13.34
CA ILE A 151 6.46 -5.07 -13.18
C ILE A 151 5.72 -5.53 -11.92
N LEU A 152 5.89 -4.84 -10.80
CA LEU A 152 5.16 -5.15 -9.55
C LEU A 152 3.65 -5.12 -9.76
N VAL A 153 3.09 -4.11 -10.44
CA VAL A 153 1.65 -4.04 -10.78
C VAL A 153 1.18 -5.33 -11.45
N GLN A 154 1.91 -5.79 -12.47
CA GLN A 154 1.51 -6.95 -13.28
C GLN A 154 1.64 -8.28 -12.52
N ILE A 155 2.66 -8.43 -11.67
CA ILE A 155 2.84 -9.67 -10.90
C ILE A 155 1.94 -9.72 -9.65
N CYS A 156 1.49 -8.57 -9.13
CA CYS A 156 0.53 -8.49 -8.01
C CYS A 156 -0.85 -9.07 -8.34
N GLU A 157 -1.19 -9.31 -9.61
CA GLU A 157 -2.42 -10.00 -10.00
C GLU A 157 -2.48 -11.43 -9.44
N ASP A 158 -1.32 -12.04 -9.19
CA ASP A 158 -1.17 -13.34 -8.56
C ASP A 158 -1.21 -13.21 -7.02
N PRO A 159 -2.13 -13.91 -6.32
CA PRO A 159 -2.27 -13.76 -4.86
C PRO A 159 -1.03 -14.16 -4.06
N GLU A 160 -0.28 -15.17 -4.50
CA GLU A 160 0.93 -15.64 -3.80
C GLU A 160 2.03 -14.57 -3.87
N THR A 161 2.23 -14.02 -5.07
CA THR A 161 3.19 -12.93 -5.30
C THR A 161 2.82 -11.67 -4.52
N SER A 162 1.52 -11.34 -4.46
CA SER A 162 1.01 -10.21 -3.67
C SER A 162 1.33 -10.34 -2.17
N VAL A 163 1.24 -11.57 -1.63
CA VAL A 163 1.63 -11.88 -0.25
C VAL A 163 3.14 -11.80 -0.07
N GLU A 164 3.92 -12.29 -1.04
CA GLU A 164 5.37 -12.22 -1.00
C GLU A 164 5.87 -10.76 -0.97
N ILE A 165 5.35 -9.91 -1.85
CA ILE A 165 5.67 -8.47 -1.89
C ILE A 165 5.39 -7.81 -0.54
N ARG A 166 4.30 -8.19 0.12
CA ARG A 166 3.96 -7.72 1.47
C ARG A 166 5.04 -8.10 2.48
N ILE A 167 5.41 -9.38 2.52
CA ILE A 167 6.37 -9.95 3.49
C ILE A 167 7.73 -9.27 3.35
N TRP A 168 8.18 -9.01 2.13
CA TRP A 168 9.42 -8.29 1.83
C TRP A 168 9.32 -6.77 2.01
N GLY A 169 8.20 -6.26 2.53
CA GLY A 169 8.03 -4.85 2.87
C GLY A 169 7.76 -3.93 1.68
N GLY A 170 7.37 -4.46 0.53
CA GLY A 170 7.10 -3.69 -0.69
C GLY A 170 6.06 -2.58 -0.50
N ILE A 171 5.01 -2.82 0.30
CA ILE A 171 4.01 -1.80 0.64
C ILE A 171 4.66 -0.56 1.29
N LYS A 172 5.57 -0.76 2.24
CA LYS A 172 6.25 0.34 2.93
C LYS A 172 7.14 1.12 1.96
N GLN A 173 7.83 0.42 1.07
CA GLN A 173 8.71 1.03 0.07
C GLN A 173 7.92 1.86 -0.95
N LEU A 174 6.80 1.32 -1.47
CA LEU A 174 5.91 2.06 -2.38
C LEU A 174 5.34 3.33 -1.73
N LEU A 175 4.88 3.24 -0.48
CA LEU A 175 4.42 4.40 0.29
C LEU A 175 5.54 5.40 0.58
N HIS A 176 6.77 4.93 0.79
CA HIS A 176 7.95 5.78 0.96
C HIS A 176 8.25 6.58 -0.31
N ILE A 177 8.23 5.94 -1.49
CA ILE A 177 8.41 6.61 -2.80
C ILE A 177 7.35 7.71 -2.97
N LEU A 178 6.08 7.41 -2.67
CA LEU A 178 5.00 8.41 -2.75
C LEU A 178 5.26 9.63 -1.85
N ARG A 179 5.76 9.44 -0.62
CA ARG A 179 6.08 10.53 0.32
C ARG A 179 7.31 11.33 -0.09
N GLY A 180 8.39 10.64 -0.45
CA GLY A 180 9.66 11.24 -0.84
C GLY A 180 9.50 12.21 -2.02
N LEU A 181 8.62 11.86 -2.95
CA LEU A 181 8.27 12.65 -4.14
C LEU A 181 7.17 13.69 -3.90
N SER A 182 6.47 13.63 -2.76
CA SER A 182 5.40 14.57 -2.39
C SER A 182 5.88 15.74 -1.50
N SER A 183 7.09 15.68 -0.96
CA SER A 183 7.66 16.75 -0.13
C SER A 183 8.19 17.89 -1.00
N ALA A 184 8.02 19.15 -0.56
CA ALA A 184 8.68 20.31 -1.19
C ALA A 184 10.22 20.18 -1.23
N ASN A 185 10.80 19.36 -0.34
CA ASN A 185 12.22 19.04 -0.31
C ASN A 185 12.65 18.00 -1.36
N ALA A 186 11.71 17.38 -2.08
CA ALA A 186 12.01 16.48 -3.19
C ALA A 186 12.76 17.23 -4.31
N ALA A 187 12.37 18.48 -4.58
CA ALA A 187 13.03 19.32 -5.57
C ALA A 187 14.52 19.54 -5.27
N GLY A 188 14.88 19.69 -3.98
CA GLY A 188 16.28 19.85 -3.54
C GLY A 188 17.11 18.57 -3.60
N ARG A 189 16.50 17.39 -3.35
CA ARG A 189 17.18 16.09 -3.53
C ARG A 189 17.35 15.74 -5.01
N ILE A 190 16.32 15.99 -5.81
CA ILE A 190 16.34 15.73 -7.25
C ILE A 190 17.36 16.63 -7.98
N GLN A 191 17.56 17.88 -7.52
CA GLN A 191 18.62 18.76 -8.03
C GLN A 191 20.05 18.35 -7.64
N GLN A 192 20.25 17.50 -6.63
CA GLN A 192 21.59 17.07 -6.19
C GLN A 192 22.05 15.75 -6.81
N LEU A 193 21.18 15.02 -7.50
CA LEU A 193 21.45 13.67 -8.04
C LEU A 193 21.78 13.66 -9.54
N HIS A 194 22.27 14.79 -10.07
CA HIS A 194 22.72 14.91 -11.46
C HIS A 194 23.99 14.09 -11.73
N LEU A 195 23.78 12.80 -12.00
CA LEU A 195 24.72 11.93 -12.71
C LEU A 195 23.88 11.06 -13.66
N SER A 196 23.51 11.61 -14.83
CA SER A 196 23.51 10.94 -16.16
C SER A 196 22.42 11.33 -17.18
N GLU A 197 21.39 12.13 -16.87
CA GLU A 197 20.41 12.55 -17.90
C GLU A 197 20.10 14.06 -17.84
N ASP A 198 20.27 14.76 -18.97
CA ASP A 198 20.00 16.18 -19.19
C ASP A 198 18.47 16.46 -19.27
N PHE A 199 17.68 16.00 -18.30
CA PHE A 199 16.26 16.31 -18.28
C PHE A 199 16.00 17.74 -17.83
N SER A 200 15.07 18.39 -18.52
CA SER A 200 14.51 19.65 -18.07
C SER A 200 13.74 19.44 -16.74
N PRO A 201 13.62 20.48 -15.90
CA PRO A 201 12.80 20.42 -14.68
C PRO A 201 11.34 19.99 -14.92
N ARG A 202 10.83 20.21 -16.15
CA ARG A 202 9.50 19.77 -16.57
C ARG A 202 9.43 18.25 -16.74
N GLU A 203 10.38 17.66 -17.46
CA GLU A 203 10.43 16.20 -17.67
C GLU A 203 10.60 15.44 -16.36
N ILE A 204 11.41 15.99 -15.44
CA ILE A 204 11.57 15.45 -14.09
C ILE A 204 10.23 15.42 -13.35
N GLN A 205 9.48 16.53 -13.38
CA GLN A 205 8.17 16.61 -12.74
C GLN A 205 7.16 15.64 -13.36
N GLU A 206 7.19 15.50 -14.68
CA GLU A 206 6.32 14.57 -15.40
C GLU A 206 6.64 13.11 -15.09
N ASN A 207 7.92 12.73 -15.09
CA ASN A 207 8.37 11.39 -14.72
C ASN A 207 8.03 11.08 -13.25
N THR A 208 8.11 12.09 -12.38
CA THR A 208 7.66 11.99 -10.98
C THR A 208 6.17 11.66 -10.89
N PHE A 209 5.32 12.36 -11.65
CA PHE A 209 3.89 12.07 -11.68
C PHE A 209 3.58 10.68 -12.23
N SER A 210 4.25 10.27 -13.31
CA SER A 210 4.12 8.92 -13.87
C SER A 210 4.51 7.83 -12.87
N LEU A 211 5.59 8.04 -12.10
CA LEU A 211 6.02 7.10 -11.07
C LEU A 211 5.02 7.02 -9.92
N GLN A 212 4.48 8.16 -9.46
CA GLN A 212 3.49 8.16 -8.40
C GLN A 212 2.16 7.51 -8.84
N ALA A 213 1.77 7.69 -10.11
CA ALA A 213 0.64 6.98 -10.70
C ALA A 213 0.88 5.46 -10.72
N ALA A 214 2.09 5.02 -11.11
CA ALA A 214 2.48 3.61 -11.06
C ALA A 214 2.44 3.05 -9.63
N CYS A 215 2.93 3.78 -8.63
CA CYS A 215 2.84 3.36 -7.22
C CYS A 215 1.39 3.24 -6.74
N CYS A 216 0.52 4.18 -7.14
CA CYS A 216 -0.91 4.08 -6.83
C CYS A 216 -1.55 2.85 -7.51
N ALA A 217 -1.16 2.55 -8.75
CA ALA A 217 -1.61 1.35 -9.45
C ALA A 217 -1.15 0.07 -8.71
N ALA A 218 0.11 0.00 -8.28
CA ALA A 218 0.65 -1.16 -7.56
C ALA A 218 -0.07 -1.36 -6.22
N LEU A 219 -0.30 -0.27 -5.48
CA LEU A 219 -1.07 -0.31 -4.25
C LEU A 219 -2.52 -0.73 -4.50
N THR A 220 -3.13 -0.31 -5.62
CA THR A 220 -4.49 -0.73 -6.00
C THR A 220 -4.60 -2.24 -6.15
N GLU A 221 -3.65 -2.89 -6.84
CA GLU A 221 -3.64 -4.35 -6.99
C GLU A 221 -3.33 -5.05 -5.67
N LEU A 222 -2.39 -4.54 -4.88
CA LEU A 222 -2.02 -5.13 -3.59
C LEU A 222 -3.20 -5.15 -2.59
N VAL A 223 -4.03 -4.09 -2.56
CA VAL A 223 -5.13 -3.97 -1.59
C VAL A 223 -6.34 -4.84 -1.94
N LEU A 224 -6.30 -5.63 -3.02
CA LEU A 224 -7.28 -6.71 -3.25
C LEU A 224 -7.17 -7.80 -2.18
N ASP A 225 -5.98 -8.00 -1.60
CA ASP A 225 -5.81 -8.81 -0.39
C ASP A 225 -6.14 -7.97 0.86
N ASP A 226 -6.99 -8.51 1.72
CA ASP A 226 -7.41 -7.84 2.96
C ASP A 226 -6.22 -7.56 3.87
N THR A 227 -5.27 -8.48 4.00
CA THR A 227 -4.14 -8.27 4.92
C THR A 227 -3.21 -7.16 4.41
N ASN A 228 -3.00 -7.08 3.10
CA ASN A 228 -2.29 -5.98 2.44
C ASN A 228 -3.01 -4.64 2.62
N ALA A 229 -4.33 -4.61 2.40
CA ALA A 229 -5.15 -3.41 2.61
C ALA A 229 -5.02 -2.89 4.04
N HIS A 230 -5.00 -3.78 5.02
CA HIS A 230 -4.78 -3.42 6.42
C HIS A 230 -3.40 -2.78 6.63
N GLN A 231 -2.35 -3.38 6.08
CA GLN A 231 -1.00 -2.83 6.21
C GLN A 231 -0.87 -1.46 5.53
N VAL A 232 -1.48 -1.25 4.36
CA VAL A 232 -1.50 0.08 3.71
C VAL A 232 -2.10 1.13 4.65
N VAL A 233 -3.18 0.80 5.35
CA VAL A 233 -3.81 1.72 6.31
C VAL A 233 -2.92 1.95 7.53
N GLN A 234 -2.33 0.91 8.12
CA GLN A 234 -1.41 1.02 9.25
C GLN A 234 -0.17 1.85 8.92
N GLU A 235 0.31 1.76 7.68
CA GLU A 235 1.44 2.54 7.18
C GLU A 235 1.03 3.94 6.73
N ASN A 236 -0.12 4.47 7.19
CA ASN A 236 -0.61 5.82 6.88
C ASN A 236 -0.78 6.06 5.36
N GLY A 237 -1.17 5.01 4.64
CA GLY A 237 -1.33 5.01 3.18
C GLY A 237 -2.51 5.84 2.69
N ILE A 238 -3.65 5.82 3.40
CA ILE A 238 -4.83 6.64 3.04
C ILE A 238 -4.44 8.13 2.98
N TYR A 239 -3.80 8.65 4.03
CA TYR A 239 -3.28 10.01 4.06
C TYR A 239 -2.30 10.29 2.91
N THR A 240 -1.33 9.39 2.72
CA THR A 240 -0.27 9.55 1.71
C THR A 240 -0.85 9.63 0.29
N ILE A 241 -1.80 8.76 -0.04
CA ILE A 241 -2.47 8.72 -1.34
C ILE A 241 -3.42 9.91 -1.48
N ALA A 242 -4.19 10.23 -0.43
CA ALA A 242 -5.14 11.34 -0.48
C ALA A 242 -4.46 12.69 -0.74
N LYS A 243 -3.25 12.94 -0.23
CA LYS A 243 -2.49 14.16 -0.57
C LYS A 243 -2.23 14.33 -2.07
N LEU A 244 -2.16 13.24 -2.84
CA LEU A 244 -1.90 13.30 -4.27
C LEU A 244 -3.08 13.88 -5.05
N ILE A 245 -4.31 13.81 -4.51
CA ILE A 245 -5.49 14.37 -5.17
C ILE A 245 -5.47 15.90 -5.16
N LEU A 246 -4.84 16.53 -4.17
CA LEU A 246 -4.81 17.99 -3.98
C LEU A 246 -3.69 18.72 -4.75
N ARG A 247 -2.99 18.05 -5.67
CA ARG A 247 -1.89 18.69 -6.39
C ARG A 247 -2.37 19.74 -7.38
N ASN A 248 -1.69 20.88 -7.36
CA ASN A 248 -2.12 22.12 -8.01
C ASN A 248 -1.97 22.07 -9.55
N LYS A 249 -2.87 22.77 -10.25
CA LYS A 249 -2.99 22.93 -11.72
C LYS A 249 -1.82 23.63 -12.40
N GLN A 250 -0.68 23.83 -11.73
CA GLN A 250 0.38 24.65 -12.27
C GLN A 250 1.17 23.88 -13.36
N LYS A 251 0.66 24.00 -14.59
CA LYS A 251 1.33 23.88 -15.90
C LYS A 251 1.22 22.57 -16.69
N ASN A 252 0.66 21.47 -16.17
CA ASN A 252 0.42 20.26 -16.99
C ASN A 252 -0.82 19.45 -16.55
N ALA A 253 -2.01 19.84 -17.03
CA ALA A 253 -3.29 19.28 -16.58
C ALA A 253 -3.45 17.78 -16.86
N ALA A 254 -2.97 17.26 -17.99
CA ALA A 254 -3.24 15.87 -18.39
C ALA A 254 -2.58 14.83 -17.46
N LYS A 255 -1.27 14.95 -17.20
CA LYS A 255 -0.56 14.01 -16.31
C LYS A 255 -0.97 14.19 -14.85
N THR A 256 -1.30 15.41 -14.42
CA THR A 256 -1.84 15.66 -13.08
C THR A 256 -3.21 15.00 -12.91
N ASN A 257 -4.12 15.15 -13.87
CA ASN A 257 -5.43 14.51 -13.84
C ASN A 257 -5.30 12.99 -13.82
N LEU A 258 -4.39 12.42 -14.62
CA LEU A 258 -4.13 10.99 -14.63
C LEU A 258 -3.65 10.48 -13.25
N LEU A 259 -2.71 11.19 -12.62
CA LEU A 259 -2.28 10.88 -11.25
C LEU A 259 -3.45 10.95 -10.26
N GLN A 260 -4.29 11.98 -10.35
CA GLN A 260 -5.47 12.11 -9.49
C GLN A 260 -6.44 10.93 -9.70
N CYS A 261 -6.64 10.47 -10.94
CA CYS A 261 -7.45 9.28 -11.23
C CYS A 261 -6.88 8.03 -10.55
N TYR A 262 -5.57 7.78 -10.66
CA TYR A 262 -4.93 6.63 -10.01
C TYR A 262 -5.00 6.72 -8.48
N ALA A 263 -4.85 7.92 -7.92
CA ALA A 263 -4.99 8.13 -6.48
C ALA A 263 -6.43 7.87 -6.01
N PHE A 264 -7.44 8.38 -6.72
CA PHE A 264 -8.84 8.09 -6.43
C PHE A 264 -9.18 6.61 -6.56
N ARG A 265 -8.64 5.93 -7.57
CA ARG A 265 -8.82 4.47 -7.74
C ARG A 265 -8.27 3.70 -6.55
N ALA A 266 -7.04 4.00 -6.12
CA ALA A 266 -6.43 3.37 -4.95
C ALA A 266 -7.26 3.64 -3.67
N LEU A 267 -7.72 4.87 -3.48
CA LEU A 267 -8.62 5.24 -2.39
C LEU A 267 -9.96 4.50 -2.45
N ARG A 268 -10.52 4.30 -3.65
CA ARG A 268 -11.80 3.61 -3.85
C ARG A 268 -11.71 2.11 -3.55
N PHE A 269 -10.59 1.49 -3.85
CA PHE A 269 -10.31 0.10 -3.47
C PHE A 269 -10.15 -0.02 -1.96
N LEU A 270 -9.38 0.86 -1.33
CA LEU A 270 -9.26 0.93 0.13
C LEU A 270 -10.62 1.16 0.82
N PHE A 271 -11.48 2.01 0.27
CA PHE A 271 -12.83 2.26 0.79
C PHE A 271 -13.77 1.05 0.67
N SER A 272 -13.54 0.17 -0.31
CA SER A 272 -14.40 -1.01 -0.50
C SER A 272 -14.37 -1.94 0.72
N MET A 273 -13.27 -1.93 1.46
CA MET A 273 -13.11 -2.63 2.74
C MET A 273 -13.96 -1.98 3.83
N GLU A 274 -14.87 -2.74 4.44
CA GLU A 274 -15.85 -2.23 5.41
C GLU A 274 -15.21 -1.48 6.58
N ARG A 275 -14.13 -2.03 7.14
CA ARG A 275 -13.37 -1.44 8.26
C ARG A 275 -12.74 -0.07 7.95
N ASN A 276 -12.51 0.25 6.68
CA ASN A 276 -11.87 1.50 6.29
C ASN A 276 -12.90 2.64 6.12
N ARG A 277 -14.18 2.31 5.91
CA ARG A 277 -15.25 3.29 5.60
C ARG A 277 -15.35 4.46 6.58
N PRO A 278 -15.19 4.28 7.91
CA PRO A 278 -15.22 5.40 8.85
C PRO A 278 -14.15 6.46 8.58
N LEU A 279 -12.98 6.06 8.06
CA LEU A 279 -11.89 6.98 7.69
C LEU A 279 -12.26 7.84 6.48
N PHE A 280 -13.09 7.32 5.57
CA PHE A 280 -13.51 7.99 4.34
C PHE A 280 -14.71 8.91 4.50
N LYS A 281 -15.60 8.65 5.47
CA LYS A 281 -16.79 9.51 5.73
C LYS A 281 -16.44 10.98 5.97
N ARG A 282 -15.22 11.27 6.43
CA ARG A 282 -14.74 12.63 6.71
C ARG A 282 -13.79 13.17 5.64
N LEU A 283 -13.37 12.36 4.66
CA LEU A 283 -12.35 12.74 3.68
C LEU A 283 -12.89 13.71 2.63
N PHE A 284 -14.14 13.52 2.19
CA PHE A 284 -14.73 14.24 1.07
C PHE A 284 -16.02 14.99 1.47
N PRO A 285 -16.31 16.16 0.86
CA PRO A 285 -17.62 16.80 0.91
C PRO A 285 -18.70 15.87 0.35
N THR A 286 -19.96 16.04 0.78
CA THR A 286 -21.08 15.15 0.43
C THR A 286 -21.21 14.93 -1.08
N ASP A 287 -21.22 16.00 -1.88
CA ASP A 287 -21.39 15.92 -3.34
C ASP A 287 -20.25 15.13 -4.01
N LEU A 288 -19.02 15.33 -3.55
CA LEU A 288 -17.86 14.61 -4.09
C LEU A 288 -17.85 13.15 -3.61
N PHE A 289 -18.35 12.91 -2.40
CA PHE A 289 -18.43 11.58 -1.80
C PHE A 289 -19.47 10.69 -2.50
N GLU A 290 -20.58 11.28 -2.96
CA GLU A 290 -21.61 10.59 -3.75
C GLU A 290 -21.01 10.04 -5.06
N ILE A 291 -20.39 10.92 -5.86
CA ILE A 291 -19.68 10.52 -7.10
C ILE A 291 -18.62 9.45 -6.82
N PHE A 292 -17.85 9.61 -5.73
CA PHE A 292 -16.85 8.63 -5.33
C PHE A 292 -17.44 7.25 -5.02
N ILE A 293 -18.61 7.18 -4.39
CA ILE A 293 -19.29 5.91 -4.09
C ILE A 293 -19.88 5.30 -5.37
N ASP A 294 -20.51 6.12 -6.21
CA ASP A 294 -21.26 5.72 -7.41
C ASP A 294 -20.40 5.04 -8.47
N ILE A 295 -19.09 5.31 -8.48
CA ILE A 295 -18.12 4.56 -9.32
C ILE A 295 -18.27 3.04 -9.11
N GLY A 296 -18.62 2.60 -7.89
CA GLY A 296 -18.75 1.18 -7.58
C GLY A 296 -17.45 0.53 -7.09
N HIS A 297 -17.56 -0.73 -6.67
CA HIS A 297 -16.48 -1.45 -6.00
C HIS A 297 -15.50 -2.06 -7.02
N TYR A 298 -14.20 -1.91 -6.74
CA TYR A 298 -13.10 -2.54 -7.49
C TYR A 298 -13.07 -2.24 -9.01
N VAL A 299 -13.55 -1.05 -9.42
CA VAL A 299 -13.52 -0.63 -10.83
C VAL A 299 -12.08 -0.36 -11.29
N ARG A 300 -11.59 -1.20 -12.21
CA ARG A 300 -10.21 -1.11 -12.72
C ARG A 300 -10.04 -0.03 -13.78
N ASP A 301 -11.08 0.26 -14.55
CA ASP A 301 -11.06 1.26 -15.61
C ASP A 301 -10.76 2.64 -15.03
N ILE A 302 -9.70 3.26 -15.52
CA ILE A 302 -9.24 4.56 -15.04
C ILE A 302 -10.16 5.69 -15.50
N SER A 303 -10.85 5.50 -16.63
CA SER A 303 -11.74 6.51 -17.22
C SER A 303 -12.95 6.80 -16.32
N ALA A 304 -13.39 5.80 -15.54
CA ALA A 304 -14.47 5.94 -14.56
C ALA A 304 -14.19 6.98 -13.45
N TYR A 305 -12.93 7.39 -13.27
CA TYR A 305 -12.52 8.37 -12.26
C TYR A 305 -12.38 9.79 -12.82
N GLU A 306 -12.50 9.99 -14.14
CA GLU A 306 -12.28 11.29 -14.79
C GLU A 306 -13.32 12.33 -14.37
N GLU A 307 -14.59 11.94 -14.22
CA GLU A 307 -15.65 12.83 -13.75
C GLU A 307 -15.37 13.34 -12.33
N LEU A 308 -14.95 12.45 -11.44
CA LEU A 308 -14.61 12.78 -10.05
C LEU A 308 -13.43 13.77 -10.00
N VAL A 309 -12.41 13.53 -10.82
CA VAL A 309 -11.26 14.44 -10.95
C VAL A 309 -11.68 15.80 -11.52
N SER A 310 -12.55 15.80 -12.53
CA SER A 310 -13.10 17.03 -13.10
C SER A 310 -13.83 17.86 -12.05
N LYS A 311 -14.72 17.22 -11.26
CA LYS A 311 -15.45 17.87 -10.18
C LYS A 311 -14.51 18.41 -9.10
N LEU A 312 -13.55 17.62 -8.62
CA LEU A 312 -12.54 18.06 -7.65
C LEU A 312 -11.80 19.30 -8.15
N ASN A 313 -11.38 19.29 -9.42
CA ASN A 313 -10.64 20.39 -10.03
C ASN A 313 -11.49 21.63 -10.30
N LEU A 314 -12.82 21.55 -10.21
CA LEU A 314 -13.74 22.69 -10.33
C LEU A 314 -14.11 23.31 -8.98
N LEU A 315 -13.73 22.70 -7.85
CA LEU A 315 -13.99 23.23 -6.51
C LEU A 315 -13.29 24.56 -6.27
N VAL A 316 -13.89 25.41 -5.43
CA VAL A 316 -13.29 26.69 -5.02
C VAL A 316 -12.21 26.48 -3.97
N GLU A 317 -11.33 27.47 -3.78
CA GLU A 317 -10.18 27.33 -2.87
C GLU A 317 -10.56 26.96 -1.43
N ASP A 318 -11.67 27.48 -0.91
CA ASP A 318 -12.10 27.19 0.46
C ASP A 318 -12.59 25.74 0.63
N GLU A 319 -13.24 25.16 -0.39
CA GLU A 319 -13.61 23.74 -0.41
C GLU A 319 -12.35 22.86 -0.48
N LEU A 320 -11.37 23.25 -1.29
CA LEU A 320 -10.08 22.54 -1.37
C LEU A 320 -9.30 22.60 -0.04
N LYS A 321 -9.34 23.75 0.67
CA LYS A 321 -8.78 23.86 2.03
C LYS A 321 -9.49 22.92 3.00
N GLN A 322 -10.82 22.85 2.95
CA GLN A 322 -11.59 21.92 3.78
C GLN A 322 -11.19 20.46 3.51
N ILE A 323 -11.02 20.08 2.24
CA ILE A 323 -10.52 18.74 1.89
C ILE A 323 -9.10 18.53 2.41
N ALA A 324 -8.22 19.53 2.35
CA ALA A 324 -6.87 19.44 2.89
C ALA A 324 -6.87 19.22 4.42
N GLU A 325 -7.70 19.93 5.16
CA GLU A 325 -7.89 19.74 6.60
C GLU A 325 -8.45 18.36 6.93
N ASN A 326 -9.42 17.90 6.14
CA ASN A 326 -9.99 16.56 6.24
C ASN A 326 -8.95 15.47 5.98
N ILE A 327 -8.09 15.64 4.97
CA ILE A 327 -6.97 14.73 4.70
C ILE A 327 -5.97 14.75 5.85
N GLU A 328 -5.64 15.93 6.39
CA GLU A 328 -4.82 15.96 7.59
C GLU A 328 -5.52 15.25 8.75
N SER A 329 -6.84 15.32 8.91
CA SER A 329 -7.58 14.63 9.97
C SER A 329 -7.26 13.12 10.05
N VAL A 330 -7.02 12.46 8.91
CA VAL A 330 -6.71 11.02 8.82
C VAL A 330 -5.21 10.66 8.88
N ASN A 331 -4.33 11.65 9.04
CA ASN A 331 -2.90 11.43 9.19
C ASN A 331 -2.58 10.74 10.52
N GLN A 332 -2.10 9.50 10.47
CA GLN A 332 -1.76 8.70 11.65
C GLN A 332 -0.40 9.07 12.26
N ASN A 333 0.42 9.85 11.55
CA ASN A 333 1.76 10.27 11.98
C ASN A 333 1.79 11.69 12.57
N LYS A 334 0.63 12.22 12.99
CA LYS A 334 0.57 13.54 13.62
C LYS A 334 1.42 13.64 14.86
N ALA A 335 1.93 14.86 15.08
CA ALA A 335 2.39 15.24 16.41
C ALA A 335 1.25 15.03 17.42
N PRO A 336 1.56 14.58 18.64
CA PRO A 336 0.54 14.40 19.67
C PRO A 336 -0.17 15.71 19.96
N SER A 337 -1.49 15.66 20.00
CA SER A 337 -2.34 16.84 20.25
C SER A 337 -2.12 17.43 21.66
N LYS A 338 -1.91 16.53 22.63
CA LYS A 338 -1.60 16.85 24.03
C LYS A 338 -0.92 15.64 24.68
N TYR A 339 -0.43 15.85 25.89
CA TYR A 339 0.06 14.78 26.76
C TYR A 339 -0.85 14.64 27.98
N ILE A 340 -1.12 13.41 28.37
CA ILE A 340 -1.83 13.06 29.61
C ILE A 340 -0.92 12.10 30.38
N GLY A 341 -0.40 12.55 31.53
CA GLY A 341 0.74 11.93 32.18
C GLY A 341 1.89 11.65 31.19
N ASN A 342 2.30 10.39 31.08
CA ASN A 342 3.39 9.94 30.20
C ASN A 342 2.91 9.43 28.82
N TYR A 343 1.71 9.81 28.40
CA TYR A 343 1.09 9.33 27.17
C TYR A 343 0.82 10.47 26.21
N ALA A 344 1.32 10.33 24.99
CA ALA A 344 1.06 11.21 23.87
C ALA A 344 -0.31 10.86 23.28
N VAL A 345 -1.24 11.82 23.24
CA VAL A 345 -2.59 11.65 22.67
C VAL A 345 -2.53 11.85 21.16
N LEU A 346 -2.76 10.75 20.42
CA LEU A 346 -2.64 10.71 18.97
C LEU A 346 -3.97 10.94 18.26
N ASP A 347 -5.05 10.32 18.77
CA ASP A 347 -6.36 10.41 18.13
C ASP A 347 -7.50 10.29 19.16
N HIS A 348 -8.68 10.79 18.81
CA HIS A 348 -9.91 10.62 19.58
C HIS A 348 -10.74 9.49 18.97
N LEU A 349 -10.88 8.39 19.70
CA LEU A 349 -11.55 7.18 19.23
C LEU A 349 -13.07 7.23 19.43
N GLY A 350 -13.55 7.92 20.46
CA GLY A 350 -14.98 8.01 20.72
C GLY A 350 -15.33 8.72 22.01
N SER A 351 -16.58 9.14 22.12
CA SER A 351 -17.14 9.76 23.33
C SER A 351 -18.35 8.96 23.80
N GLY A 352 -18.48 8.74 25.09
CA GLY A 352 -19.62 8.08 25.72
C GLY A 352 -20.10 8.82 26.96
N ALA A 353 -21.14 8.31 27.61
CA ALA A 353 -21.79 8.95 28.77
C ALA A 353 -20.83 9.26 29.95
N PHE A 354 -19.73 8.50 30.05
CA PHE A 354 -18.77 8.61 31.14
C PHE A 354 -17.49 9.37 30.76
N GLY A 355 -17.31 9.74 29.49
CA GLY A 355 -16.17 10.51 29.01
C GLY A 355 -15.65 10.09 27.64
N CYS A 356 -14.38 10.33 27.37
CA CYS A 356 -13.77 10.15 26.04
C CYS A 356 -12.77 9.00 26.02
N VAL A 357 -12.56 8.40 24.86
CA VAL A 357 -11.54 7.38 24.62
C VAL A 357 -10.56 7.91 23.58
N TYR A 358 -9.27 7.81 23.87
CA TYR A 358 -8.19 8.27 23.00
C TYR A 358 -7.26 7.14 22.60
N LYS A 359 -6.72 7.23 21.39
CA LYS A 359 -5.54 6.48 20.97
C LYS A 359 -4.31 7.18 21.50
N VAL A 360 -3.49 6.48 22.26
CA VAL A 360 -2.31 7.05 22.90
C VAL A 360 -1.05 6.22 22.66
N ARG A 361 0.11 6.86 22.76
CA ARG A 361 1.43 6.20 22.77
C ARG A 361 2.16 6.55 24.05
N LYS A 362 2.67 5.54 24.76
CA LYS A 362 3.50 5.76 25.95
C LYS A 362 4.86 6.34 25.52
N HIS A 363 5.37 7.34 26.21
CA HIS A 363 6.65 7.98 25.83
C HIS A 363 7.82 7.00 25.73
N SER A 364 7.85 5.97 26.59
CA SER A 364 8.92 4.97 26.67
C SER A 364 8.78 3.79 25.70
N GLY A 365 7.81 3.79 24.78
CA GLY A 365 7.54 2.62 23.94
C GLY A 365 6.86 2.96 22.60
N GLN A 366 6.85 1.99 21.70
CA GLN A 366 6.23 2.14 20.38
C GLN A 366 4.77 1.67 20.34
N ASN A 367 4.33 0.90 21.35
CA ASN A 367 2.99 0.33 21.37
C ASN A 367 1.90 1.38 21.52
N LEU A 368 0.88 1.25 20.69
CA LEU A 368 -0.34 2.04 20.73
C LEU A 368 -1.31 1.43 21.74
N LEU A 369 -2.00 2.28 22.49
CA LEU A 369 -2.91 1.92 23.58
C LEU A 369 -4.20 2.72 23.46
N ALA A 370 -5.26 2.24 24.10
CA ALA A 370 -6.46 3.02 24.32
C ALA A 370 -6.43 3.62 25.73
N MET A 371 -6.81 4.89 25.85
CA MET A 371 -6.94 5.60 27.13
C MET A 371 -8.37 6.11 27.26
N LYS A 372 -9.11 5.57 28.22
CA LYS A 372 -10.44 6.07 28.60
C LYS A 372 -10.31 7.11 29.69
N GLU A 373 -10.74 8.32 29.40
CA GLU A 373 -10.91 9.42 30.33
C GLU A 373 -12.32 9.37 30.91
N VAL A 374 -12.42 9.31 32.23
CA VAL A 374 -13.69 9.34 32.96
C VAL A 374 -13.78 10.63 33.76
N ASN A 375 -14.83 11.40 33.50
CA ASN A 375 -15.07 12.65 34.23
C ASN A 375 -15.71 12.35 35.59
N LEU A 376 -14.95 12.56 36.65
CA LEU A 376 -15.38 12.26 38.02
C LEU A 376 -16.36 13.29 38.59
N HIS A 377 -16.62 14.39 37.87
CA HIS A 377 -17.67 15.38 38.20
C HIS A 377 -19.05 14.96 37.72
N ASN A 378 -19.19 13.79 37.10
CA ASN A 378 -20.49 13.22 36.79
C ASN A 378 -21.24 12.89 38.09
N PRO A 379 -22.52 13.31 38.26
CA PRO A 379 -23.34 13.02 39.44
C PRO A 379 -23.42 11.53 39.80
N ALA A 380 -23.18 10.64 38.82
CA ALA A 380 -23.11 9.19 39.02
C ALA A 380 -22.02 8.75 40.02
N PHE A 381 -21.00 9.58 40.29
CA PHE A 381 -19.90 9.26 41.21
C PHE A 381 -20.06 9.86 42.61
N GLY A 382 -21.18 10.52 42.90
CA GLY A 382 -21.48 11.09 44.22
C GLY A 382 -21.77 12.59 44.15
N LYS A 383 -22.63 13.07 45.06
CA LYS A 383 -23.10 14.47 45.10
C LYS A 383 -22.12 15.39 45.83
N ASP A 384 -21.41 14.85 46.82
CA ASP A 384 -20.45 15.59 47.66
C ASP A 384 -19.04 15.00 47.57
N LYS A 385 -18.02 15.80 47.93
CA LYS A 385 -16.60 15.43 47.82
C LYS A 385 -16.24 14.10 48.50
N LYS A 386 -16.84 13.83 49.66
CA LYS A 386 -16.57 12.62 50.46
C LYS A 386 -17.09 11.34 49.79
N ASP A 387 -18.26 11.41 49.17
CA ASP A 387 -18.85 10.29 48.42
C ASP A 387 -18.09 10.03 47.12
N ARG A 388 -17.62 11.10 46.46
CA ARG A 388 -16.76 11.02 45.28
C ARG A 388 -15.42 10.36 45.60
N ASP A 389 -14.74 10.77 46.67
CA ASP A 389 -13.46 10.17 47.10
C ASP A 389 -13.59 8.70 47.52
N SER A 390 -14.75 8.30 48.05
CA SER A 390 -15.05 6.89 48.37
C SER A 390 -15.28 6.07 47.10
N SER A 391 -16.10 6.58 46.19
CA SER A 391 -16.40 5.93 44.91
C SER A 391 -15.16 5.77 44.03
N ILE A 392 -14.31 6.81 43.97
CA ILE A 392 -13.04 6.77 43.23
C ILE A 392 -12.11 5.69 43.79
N ARG A 393 -11.99 5.57 45.12
CA ARG A 393 -11.16 4.53 45.75
C ARG A 393 -11.65 3.13 45.41
N ASN A 394 -12.96 2.91 45.41
CA ASN A 394 -13.55 1.62 45.05
C ASN A 394 -13.31 1.29 43.56
N ILE A 395 -13.46 2.27 42.67
CA ILE A 395 -13.20 2.07 41.23
C ILE A 395 -11.71 1.75 40.98
N VAL A 396 -10.80 2.48 41.63
CA VAL A 396 -9.36 2.25 41.47
C VAL A 396 -8.95 0.88 42.02
N SER A 397 -9.51 0.44 43.15
CA SER A 397 -9.23 -0.90 43.69
C SER A 397 -9.76 -2.01 42.78
N GLU A 398 -10.99 -1.87 42.26
CA GLU A 398 -11.59 -2.82 41.31
C GLU A 398 -10.77 -2.93 40.02
N LEU A 399 -10.37 -1.80 39.44
CA LEU A 399 -9.55 -1.80 38.22
C LEU A 399 -8.14 -2.36 38.45
N THR A 400 -7.60 -2.22 39.66
CA THR A 400 -6.30 -2.82 40.03
C THR A 400 -6.41 -4.35 40.08
N ILE A 401 -7.48 -4.87 40.68
CA ILE A 401 -7.77 -6.31 40.73
C ILE A 401 -7.99 -6.85 39.31
N ILE A 402 -8.79 -6.16 38.48
CA ILE A 402 -9.04 -6.52 37.08
C ILE A 402 -7.74 -6.63 36.29
N LYS A 403 -6.84 -5.65 36.43
CA LYS A 403 -5.54 -5.64 35.76
C LYS A 403 -4.69 -6.87 36.09
N GLU A 404 -4.64 -7.26 37.36
CA GLU A 404 -3.78 -8.36 37.82
C GLU A 404 -4.37 -9.73 37.50
N GLN A 405 -5.70 -9.83 37.43
CA GLN A 405 -6.38 -11.12 37.34
C GLN A 405 -6.89 -11.47 35.95
N LEU A 406 -7.12 -10.50 35.05
CA LEU A 406 -7.68 -10.78 33.72
C LEU A 406 -6.62 -10.93 32.63
N TYR A 407 -6.62 -12.10 32.01
CA TYR A 407 -5.82 -12.43 30.85
C TYR A 407 -6.52 -13.49 30.00
N HIS A 408 -7.17 -13.07 28.92
CA HIS A 408 -7.90 -13.94 27.99
C HIS A 408 -7.92 -13.30 26.60
N PRO A 409 -7.77 -14.06 25.50
CA PRO A 409 -7.70 -13.51 24.13
C PRO A 409 -8.94 -12.74 23.69
N ASN A 410 -10.11 -13.03 24.27
CA ASN A 410 -11.38 -12.37 23.97
C ASN A 410 -11.85 -11.37 25.05
N VAL A 411 -10.97 -10.98 25.98
CA VAL A 411 -11.26 -9.96 27.01
C VAL A 411 -10.20 -8.87 26.95
N VAL A 412 -10.62 -7.60 26.88
CA VAL A 412 -9.69 -6.47 26.78
C VAL A 412 -8.72 -6.42 27.94
N ARG A 413 -7.43 -6.23 27.63
CA ARG A 413 -6.39 -6.15 28.66
C ARG A 413 -6.27 -4.76 29.27
N TYR A 414 -6.34 -4.67 30.59
CA TYR A 414 -6.08 -3.44 31.35
C TYR A 414 -4.59 -3.35 31.73
N TYR A 415 -4.00 -2.16 31.60
CA TYR A 415 -2.57 -1.96 31.89
C TYR A 415 -2.30 -1.05 33.07
N LYS A 416 -3.03 0.06 33.18
CA LYS A 416 -2.79 1.06 34.22
C LYS A 416 -4.01 1.95 34.43
N THR A 417 -4.20 2.37 35.67
CA THR A 417 -5.11 3.46 36.03
C THR A 417 -4.35 4.56 36.75
N PHE A 418 -4.76 5.82 36.56
CA PHE A 418 -4.23 6.95 37.31
C PHE A 418 -5.22 8.12 37.33
N LEU A 419 -5.05 9.01 38.32
CA LEU A 419 -5.84 10.21 38.48
C LEU A 419 -4.97 11.43 38.13
N GLU A 420 -5.54 12.36 37.37
CA GLU A 420 -4.89 13.63 37.03
C GLU A 420 -5.98 14.68 36.75
N ASN A 421 -5.85 15.87 37.33
CA ASN A 421 -6.78 17.01 37.14
C ASN A 421 -8.27 16.62 37.31
N ASP A 422 -8.60 15.93 38.41
CA ASP A 422 -9.95 15.43 38.75
C ASP A 422 -10.61 14.53 37.69
N ARG A 423 -9.79 13.84 36.90
CA ARG A 423 -10.22 12.85 35.91
C ARG A 423 -9.50 11.53 36.16
N LEU A 424 -10.23 10.44 35.96
CA LEU A 424 -9.68 9.09 36.03
C LEU A 424 -9.32 8.64 34.61
N TYR A 425 -8.09 8.18 34.45
CA TYR A 425 -7.60 7.65 33.18
C TYR A 425 -7.35 6.15 33.30
N ILE A 426 -7.92 5.39 32.37
CA ILE A 426 -7.79 3.93 32.30
C ILE A 426 -7.07 3.60 31.00
N VAL A 427 -5.87 3.05 31.11
CA VAL A 427 -5.04 2.61 29.98
C VAL A 427 -5.26 1.13 29.75
N MET A 428 -5.65 0.78 28.54
CA MET A 428 -6.01 -0.57 28.11
C MET A 428 -5.45 -0.87 26.72
N GLU A 429 -5.58 -2.13 26.32
CA GLU A 429 -5.28 -2.58 24.97
C GLU A 429 -6.07 -1.78 23.92
N LEU A 430 -5.38 -1.35 22.87
CA LEU A 430 -6.05 -0.80 21.71
C LEU A 430 -6.56 -1.96 20.86
N ILE A 431 -7.87 -2.18 20.86
CA ILE A 431 -8.49 -3.19 20.00
C ILE A 431 -8.70 -2.60 18.61
N GLU A 432 -8.02 -3.19 17.63
CA GLU A 432 -8.27 -2.89 16.22
C GLU A 432 -9.59 -3.52 15.76
N GLY A 433 -10.33 -2.81 14.91
CA GLY A 433 -11.65 -3.23 14.44
C GLY A 433 -12.70 -2.15 14.66
N ALA A 434 -13.97 -2.55 14.54
CA ALA A 434 -15.11 -1.70 14.83
C ALA A 434 -16.05 -2.38 15.84
N PRO A 435 -16.86 -1.61 16.58
CA PRO A 435 -17.91 -2.17 17.42
C PRO A 435 -18.90 -3.00 16.58
N LEU A 436 -19.36 -4.12 17.13
CA LEU A 436 -20.33 -5.00 16.47
C LEU A 436 -21.63 -4.25 16.10
N GLY A 437 -22.01 -3.24 16.88
CA GLY A 437 -23.13 -2.34 16.58
C GLY A 437 -22.97 -1.57 15.26
N GLU A 438 -21.76 -1.15 14.91
CA GLU A 438 -21.47 -0.49 13.63
C GLU A 438 -21.60 -1.48 12.47
N HIS A 439 -21.17 -2.72 12.65
CA HIS A 439 -21.36 -3.77 11.65
C HIS A 439 -22.84 -4.06 11.40
N PHE A 440 -23.66 -4.14 12.45
CA PHE A 440 -25.11 -4.32 12.28
C PHE A 440 -25.75 -3.13 11.56
N SER A 441 -25.32 -1.91 11.87
CA SER A 441 -25.82 -0.71 11.20
C SER A 441 -25.49 -0.73 9.70
N SER A 442 -24.23 -1.04 9.36
CA SER A 442 -23.76 -1.21 7.97
C SER A 442 -24.52 -2.29 7.21
N LEU A 443 -24.75 -3.46 7.83
CA LEU A 443 -25.50 -4.55 7.20
C LEU A 443 -26.97 -4.17 6.96
N LYS A 444 -27.59 -3.48 7.92
CA LYS A 444 -28.97 -2.99 7.80
C LYS A 444 -29.11 -1.99 6.66
N GLU A 445 -28.19 -1.03 6.54
CA GLU A 445 -28.14 -0.07 5.43
C GLU A 445 -28.08 -0.79 4.07
N LYS A 446 -27.36 -1.92 4.00
CA LYS A 446 -27.22 -2.74 2.79
C LYS A 446 -28.34 -3.75 2.57
N GLN A 447 -29.32 -3.86 3.46
CA GLN A 447 -30.29 -4.96 3.47
C GLN A 447 -29.65 -6.36 3.43
N HIS A 448 -28.52 -6.53 4.10
CA HIS A 448 -27.78 -7.79 4.19
C HIS A 448 -27.79 -8.33 5.62
N HIS A 449 -27.44 -9.61 5.77
CA HIS A 449 -27.27 -10.28 7.05
C HIS A 449 -25.89 -10.97 7.12
N PHE A 450 -25.40 -11.22 8.33
CA PHE A 450 -24.24 -12.08 8.49
C PHE A 450 -24.59 -13.51 8.04
N ALA A 451 -23.65 -14.15 7.34
CA ALA A 451 -23.72 -15.59 7.12
C ALA A 451 -23.72 -16.33 8.47
N GLU A 452 -24.49 -17.41 8.56
CA GLU A 452 -24.66 -18.16 9.80
C GLU A 452 -23.33 -18.70 10.34
N GLU A 453 -22.45 -19.19 9.47
CA GLU A 453 -21.11 -19.65 9.85
C GLU A 453 -20.29 -18.55 10.56
N ARG A 454 -20.38 -17.32 10.04
CA ARG A 454 -19.69 -16.15 10.62
C ARG A 454 -20.27 -15.80 11.99
N LEU A 455 -21.60 -15.86 12.14
CA LEU A 455 -22.27 -15.64 13.42
C LEU A 455 -21.81 -16.64 14.48
N TRP A 456 -21.71 -17.93 14.13
CA TRP A 456 -21.23 -18.95 15.04
C TRP A 456 -19.79 -18.70 15.50
N LYS A 457 -18.90 -18.29 14.59
CA LYS A 457 -17.51 -17.92 14.94
C LYS A 457 -17.44 -16.76 15.94
N ILE A 458 -18.28 -15.75 15.79
CA ILE A 458 -18.37 -14.61 16.70
C ILE A 458 -18.96 -15.05 18.05
N PHE A 459 -20.07 -15.78 18.02
CA PHE A 459 -20.80 -16.19 19.21
C PHE A 459 -19.99 -17.12 20.12
N ILE A 460 -19.25 -18.08 19.55
CA ILE A 460 -18.39 -18.99 20.32
C ILE A 460 -17.34 -18.19 21.11
N GLN A 461 -16.70 -17.21 20.49
CA GLN A 461 -15.69 -16.37 21.16
C GLN A 461 -16.30 -15.55 22.31
N LEU A 462 -17.51 -15.00 22.14
CA LEU A 462 -18.24 -14.34 23.22
C LEU A 462 -18.53 -15.31 24.38
N CYS A 463 -18.99 -16.52 24.09
CA CYS A 463 -19.24 -17.53 25.11
C CYS A 463 -17.95 -17.91 25.87
N LEU A 464 -16.81 -18.01 25.18
CA LEU A 464 -15.52 -18.28 25.81
C LEU A 464 -15.09 -17.14 26.76
N ALA A 465 -15.22 -15.88 26.33
CA ALA A 465 -14.95 -14.71 27.15
C ALA A 465 -15.81 -14.69 28.42
N LEU A 466 -17.13 -14.89 28.29
CA LEU A 466 -18.06 -14.89 29.42
C LEU A 466 -17.84 -16.09 30.35
N ARG A 467 -17.57 -17.29 29.81
CA ARG A 467 -17.22 -18.47 30.60
C ARG A 467 -16.00 -18.18 31.47
N TYR A 468 -14.97 -17.57 30.89
CA TYR A 468 -13.76 -17.18 31.61
C TYR A 468 -14.08 -16.20 32.76
N LEU A 469 -14.77 -15.10 32.47
CA LEU A 469 -15.16 -14.10 33.47
C LEU A 469 -15.98 -14.73 34.61
N HIS A 470 -16.99 -15.53 34.27
CA HIS A 470 -17.94 -16.08 35.24
C HIS A 470 -17.35 -17.24 36.06
N LYS A 471 -16.70 -18.21 35.41
CA LYS A 471 -16.25 -19.43 36.08
C LYS A 471 -14.89 -19.27 36.73
N GLU A 472 -13.95 -18.65 36.04
CA GLU A 472 -12.54 -18.60 36.49
C GLU A 472 -12.28 -17.37 37.36
N LYS A 473 -12.97 -16.25 37.08
CA LYS A 473 -12.72 -14.96 37.76
C LYS A 473 -13.83 -14.52 38.69
N ARG A 474 -15.01 -15.16 38.62
CA ARG A 474 -16.20 -14.81 39.42
C ARG A 474 -16.66 -13.35 39.21
N ILE A 475 -16.44 -12.83 38.00
CA ILE A 475 -16.83 -11.48 37.60
C ILE A 475 -18.06 -11.56 36.70
N ILE A 476 -18.99 -10.62 36.84
CA ILE A 476 -20.14 -10.44 35.95
C ILE A 476 -19.89 -9.17 35.13
N HIS A 477 -19.95 -9.26 33.79
CA HIS A 477 -19.62 -8.13 32.91
C HIS A 477 -20.56 -6.92 33.06
N ARG A 478 -21.86 -7.17 33.26
CA ARG A 478 -22.95 -6.18 33.48
C ARG A 478 -23.23 -5.17 32.35
N ASP A 479 -22.33 -4.98 31.39
CA ASP A 479 -22.53 -4.04 30.27
C ASP A 479 -22.24 -4.69 28.91
N LEU A 480 -22.72 -5.92 28.70
CA LEU A 480 -22.52 -6.63 27.44
C LEU A 480 -23.51 -6.10 26.38
N THR A 481 -23.03 -5.27 25.46
CA THR A 481 -23.83 -4.69 24.37
C THR A 481 -23.05 -4.75 23.05
N PRO A 482 -23.71 -4.64 21.87
CA PRO A 482 -23.00 -4.62 20.59
C PRO A 482 -21.96 -3.50 20.45
N ASN A 483 -22.08 -2.41 21.22
CA ASN A 483 -21.13 -1.30 21.20
C ASN A 483 -19.89 -1.57 22.07
N ASN A 484 -19.97 -2.53 23.00
CA ASN A 484 -18.85 -2.95 23.85
C ASN A 484 -18.23 -4.28 23.37
N ILE A 485 -18.65 -4.78 22.20
CA ILE A 485 -18.04 -5.95 21.56
C ILE A 485 -17.29 -5.44 20.34
N MET A 486 -15.96 -5.54 20.37
CA MET A 486 -15.11 -5.17 19.26
C MET A 486 -14.92 -6.37 18.34
N LEU A 487 -15.13 -6.16 17.04
CA LEU A 487 -14.87 -7.15 15.99
C LEU A 487 -13.66 -6.68 15.17
N GLY A 488 -12.55 -7.39 15.34
CA GLY A 488 -11.29 -7.14 14.64
C GLY A 488 -11.09 -8.05 13.43
N ASP A 489 -9.88 -8.02 12.89
CA ASP A 489 -9.47 -8.83 11.75
C ASP A 489 -9.71 -10.34 11.97
N LYS A 490 -10.07 -11.04 10.90
CA LYS A 490 -10.43 -12.48 10.90
C LYS A 490 -11.53 -12.83 11.92
N ASP A 491 -12.47 -11.90 12.13
CA ASP A 491 -13.56 -12.03 13.09
C ASP A 491 -13.10 -12.27 14.53
N ARG A 492 -11.92 -11.77 14.92
CA ARG A 492 -11.47 -11.81 16.32
C ARG A 492 -12.38 -10.95 17.17
N VAL A 493 -12.99 -11.55 18.19
CA VAL A 493 -13.89 -10.86 19.11
C VAL A 493 -13.16 -10.47 20.38
N THR A 494 -13.32 -9.23 20.83
CA THR A 494 -12.87 -8.80 22.15
C THR A 494 -13.99 -8.08 22.87
N VAL A 495 -14.22 -8.46 24.13
CA VAL A 495 -15.20 -7.86 25.04
C VAL A 495 -14.50 -6.95 26.05
#